data_AF-A0A832X507-F1
#
_entry.id   AF-A0A832X507-F1
#
_cell.length_a   1.000
_cell.length_b   1.000
_cell.length_c   1.000
_cell.angle_alpha   90.00
_cell.angle_beta   90.00
_cell.angle_gamma   90.00
#
_symmetry.space_group_name_H-M   'P 1'
#
loop_
_entity.id
_entity.type
_entity.pdbx_description
1 polymer ?
#
loop_
_entity_poly.entity_id
_entity_poly.type
_entity_poly.pdbx_seq_one_letter_code
_entity_poly.pdbx_strand_id
1 'polypeptide(L)'
;MYVMVAPCILDPSLRAEGITRDEDLRAYAACLKRCSAFGLEVVPLPCAETLYLGKNRTPGTFTERLNTPEFELLIDRLEIEVRQIILQRGEPLCIIGADSSPACGVNTTWYSPEEKMNHRGVFLSRFPDIPAIDAFDFARYRVYLAAPLFSEAERTYNEMIRDMLATHCFEVYLPQEAGDDSASRHHDAMEEIFISHCKALKDADWVVAIVDGADADSGTAWEMGYAYANGVPVISLRTDFRKAGQSEDVNLMLERSSVVLARKEDLPHTLISPLHH
;
A
#
# COMPACT_ATOMS: atom_id res chain seq x y z
N MET A 1 13.23 -8.62 -9.71
CA MET A 1 13.07 -7.56 -8.69
C MET A 1 12.90 -8.23 -7.36
N TYR A 2 13.38 -7.61 -6.28
CA TYR A 2 13.23 -8.16 -4.94
C TYR A 2 12.93 -7.04 -3.95
N VAL A 3 12.29 -7.41 -2.84
CA VAL A 3 12.08 -6.54 -1.69
C VAL A 3 12.89 -7.07 -0.52
N MET A 4 13.40 -6.15 0.30
CA MET A 4 13.98 -6.52 1.59
C MET A 4 12.90 -6.42 2.65
N VAL A 5 12.82 -7.41 3.54
CA VAL A 5 11.67 -7.52 4.46
C VAL A 5 12.16 -7.67 5.89
N ALA A 6 11.62 -6.85 6.79
CA ALA A 6 11.85 -7.01 8.21
C ALA A 6 11.43 -8.43 8.63
N PRO A 7 12.28 -9.16 9.36
CA PRO A 7 12.10 -10.59 9.55
C PRO A 7 10.84 -10.94 10.37
N CYS A 8 10.31 -9.99 11.16
CA CYS A 8 9.04 -10.14 11.85
C CYS A 8 7.81 -10.27 10.93
N ILE A 9 7.91 -9.85 9.67
CA ILE A 9 6.85 -10.03 8.67
C ILE A 9 6.81 -11.50 8.21
N LEU A 10 7.97 -12.19 8.25
CA LEU A 10 8.08 -13.61 7.89
C LEU A 10 7.83 -14.53 9.09
N ASP A 11 8.38 -14.17 10.24
CA ASP A 11 8.15 -14.85 11.52
C ASP A 11 7.72 -13.82 12.58
N PRO A 12 6.41 -13.62 12.78
CA PRO A 12 5.87 -12.68 13.76
C PRO A 12 6.33 -12.94 15.20
N SER A 13 6.81 -14.15 15.51
CA SER A 13 7.36 -14.47 16.83
C SER A 13 8.75 -13.86 17.09
N LEU A 14 9.34 -13.18 16.10
CA LEU A 14 10.55 -12.36 16.28
C LEU A 14 10.24 -10.95 16.82
N ARG A 15 8.97 -10.53 16.89
CA ARG A 15 8.60 -9.29 17.60
C ARG A 15 8.71 -9.49 19.11
N ALA A 16 8.82 -8.37 19.84
CA ALA A 16 8.74 -8.42 21.28
C ALA A 16 7.42 -9.08 21.75
N GLU A 17 7.45 -9.69 22.93
CA GLU A 17 6.26 -10.38 23.44
C GLU A 17 5.10 -9.42 23.70
N GLY A 18 3.89 -9.85 23.38
CA GLY A 18 2.66 -9.14 23.70
C GLY A 18 2.30 -7.95 22.82
N ILE A 19 3.06 -7.65 21.75
CA ILE A 19 2.79 -6.50 20.87
C ILE A 19 2.24 -6.85 19.48
N THR A 20 2.27 -8.12 19.08
CA THR A 20 1.70 -8.56 17.80
C THR A 20 0.19 -8.76 17.92
N ARG A 21 -0.56 -8.07 17.08
CA ARG A 21 -2.02 -8.09 17.01
C ARG A 21 -2.50 -8.82 15.75
N ASP A 22 -3.77 -9.21 15.72
CA ASP A 22 -4.39 -9.86 14.55
C ASP A 22 -4.36 -8.99 13.28
N GLU A 23 -4.39 -7.66 13.44
CA GLU A 23 -4.22 -6.71 12.34
C GLU A 23 -2.82 -6.78 11.72
N ASP A 24 -1.77 -6.91 12.54
CA ASP A 24 -0.40 -7.07 12.06
C ASP A 24 -0.27 -8.37 11.24
N LEU A 25 -0.81 -9.48 11.77
CA LEU A 25 -0.74 -10.79 11.11
C LEU A 25 -1.44 -10.76 9.74
N ARG A 26 -2.59 -10.08 9.64
CA ARG A 26 -3.29 -9.89 8.36
C ARG A 26 -2.47 -9.03 7.40
N ALA A 27 -1.88 -7.93 7.86
CA ALA A 27 -1.02 -7.07 7.04
C ALA A 27 0.22 -7.83 6.52
N TYR A 28 0.91 -8.59 7.38
CA TYR A 28 2.07 -9.38 6.99
C TYR A 28 1.72 -10.46 5.96
N ALA A 29 0.61 -11.18 6.17
CA ALA A 29 0.12 -12.14 5.19
C ALA A 29 -0.23 -11.47 3.85
N ALA A 30 -0.83 -10.27 3.87
CA ALA A 30 -1.14 -9.50 2.67
C ALA A 30 0.13 -9.01 1.95
N CYS A 31 1.17 -8.59 2.66
CA CYS A 31 2.48 -8.24 2.07
C CYS A 31 3.07 -9.41 1.28
N LEU A 32 3.08 -10.61 1.87
CA LEU A 32 3.61 -11.82 1.23
C LEU A 32 2.75 -12.25 0.04
N LYS A 33 1.42 -12.10 0.13
CA LYS A 33 0.52 -12.31 -1.02
C LYS A 33 0.82 -11.34 -2.16
N ARG A 34 1.03 -10.04 -1.88
CA ARG A 34 1.43 -9.04 -2.89
C ARG A 34 2.74 -9.47 -3.57
N CYS A 35 3.75 -9.84 -2.77
CA CYS A 35 5.03 -10.30 -3.31
C CYS A 35 4.85 -11.51 -4.24
N SER A 36 4.06 -12.50 -3.82
CA SER A 36 3.77 -13.67 -4.64
C SER A 36 3.00 -13.33 -5.92
N ALA A 37 2.01 -12.44 -5.85
CA ALA A 37 1.16 -12.08 -6.98
C ALA A 37 1.95 -11.37 -8.09
N PHE A 38 2.96 -10.58 -7.71
CA PHE A 38 3.80 -9.81 -8.63
C PHE A 38 5.19 -10.40 -8.86
N GLY A 39 5.46 -11.62 -8.38
CA GLY A 39 6.76 -12.28 -8.56
C GLY A 39 7.94 -11.53 -7.94
N LEU A 40 7.70 -10.81 -6.83
CA LEU A 40 8.75 -10.11 -6.08
C LEU A 40 9.46 -11.12 -5.16
N GLU A 41 10.76 -11.31 -5.37
CA GLU A 41 11.56 -12.12 -4.45
C GLU A 41 11.62 -11.46 -3.07
N VAL A 42 11.43 -12.26 -2.02
CA VAL A 42 11.43 -11.79 -0.63
C VAL A 42 12.78 -12.12 0.00
N VAL A 43 13.57 -11.08 0.31
CA VAL A 43 14.88 -11.22 0.95
C VAL A 43 14.79 -10.75 2.41
N PRO A 44 14.98 -11.63 3.40
CA PRO A 44 14.90 -11.24 4.80
C PRO A 44 16.06 -10.32 5.21
N LEU A 45 15.76 -9.25 5.92
CA LEU A 45 16.74 -8.47 6.68
C LEU A 45 17.10 -9.20 7.98
N PRO A 46 18.28 -8.94 8.57
CA PRO A 46 18.57 -9.41 9.93
C PRO A 46 17.71 -8.67 10.96
N CYS A 47 17.40 -9.34 12.08
CA CYS A 47 16.72 -8.70 13.20
C CYS A 47 17.74 -8.23 14.24
N ALA A 48 18.15 -6.97 14.18
CA ALA A 48 19.12 -6.41 15.13
C ALA A 48 18.69 -6.61 16.59
N GLU A 49 17.43 -6.33 16.91
CA GLU A 49 16.91 -6.49 18.28
C GLU A 49 16.90 -7.95 18.74
N THR A 50 16.48 -8.92 17.91
CA THR A 50 16.49 -10.34 18.30
C THR A 50 17.90 -10.88 18.41
N LEU A 51 18.82 -10.45 17.55
CA LEU A 51 20.22 -10.85 17.63
C LEU A 51 20.90 -10.32 18.90
N TYR A 52 20.46 -9.16 19.41
CA TYR A 52 21.03 -8.55 20.62
C TYR A 52 20.35 -8.99 21.91
N LEU A 53 19.01 -8.95 21.95
CA LEU A 53 18.21 -9.16 23.17
C LEU A 53 17.58 -10.56 23.25
N GLY A 54 17.61 -11.33 22.17
CA GLY A 54 16.92 -12.61 22.05
C GLY A 54 15.46 -12.49 21.59
N LYS A 55 14.84 -13.65 21.32
CA LYS A 55 13.49 -13.77 20.73
C LYS A 55 12.39 -13.32 21.70
N ASN A 56 12.47 -13.78 22.94
CA ASN A 56 11.45 -13.57 23.99
C ASN A 56 11.68 -12.27 24.77
N ARG A 57 12.10 -11.21 24.09
CA ARG A 57 12.34 -9.91 24.71
C ARG A 57 11.00 -9.22 24.98
N THR A 58 10.94 -8.45 26.06
CA THR A 58 9.81 -7.56 26.33
C THR A 58 9.81 -6.35 25.37
N PRO A 59 8.76 -5.53 25.31
CA PRO A 59 8.79 -4.23 24.65
C PRO A 59 9.62 -3.19 25.43
N GLY A 60 10.01 -2.10 24.78
CA GLY A 60 10.90 -1.08 25.35
C GLY A 60 11.76 -0.38 24.29
N THR A 61 12.35 0.73 24.68
CA THR A 61 12.82 1.79 23.75
C THR A 61 14.31 1.70 23.42
N PHE A 62 14.78 2.55 22.50
CA PHE A 62 16.21 2.62 22.16
C PHE A 62 17.06 2.99 23.37
N THR A 63 16.76 4.10 24.07
CA THR A 63 17.58 4.59 25.19
C THR A 63 17.63 3.62 26.37
N GLU A 64 16.58 2.84 26.58
CA GLU A 64 16.53 1.88 27.70
C GLU A 64 17.36 0.61 27.44
N ARG A 65 17.50 0.18 26.19
CA ARG A 65 17.92 -1.21 25.90
C ARG A 65 18.94 -1.37 24.80
N LEU A 66 19.04 -0.40 23.90
CA LEU A 66 19.81 -0.51 22.67
C LEU A 66 20.89 0.59 22.54
N ASN A 67 20.82 1.65 23.36
CA ASN A 67 21.84 2.70 23.36
C ASN A 67 23.11 2.25 24.11
N THR A 68 23.80 1.26 23.55
CA THR A 68 25.04 0.71 24.08
C THR A 68 26.09 0.58 22.98
N PRO A 69 27.40 0.64 23.31
CA PRO A 69 28.46 0.42 22.33
C PRO A 69 28.39 -0.96 21.65
N GLU A 70 27.96 -1.99 22.37
CA GLU A 70 27.85 -3.35 21.86
C GLU A 70 26.75 -3.48 20.80
N PHE A 71 25.62 -2.78 20.99
CA PHE A 71 24.56 -2.77 20.00
C PHE A 71 24.95 -1.97 18.76
N GLU A 72 25.67 -0.86 18.92
CA GLU A 72 26.19 -0.08 17.79
C GLU A 72 27.14 -0.92 16.92
N LEU A 73 28.08 -1.66 17.53
CA LEU A 73 28.96 -2.58 16.81
C LEU A 73 28.19 -3.69 16.08
N LEU A 74 27.08 -4.16 16.66
CA LEU A 74 26.19 -5.11 16.00
C LEU A 74 25.55 -4.46 14.76
N ILE A 75 25.02 -3.24 14.88
CA ILE A 75 24.41 -2.51 13.76
C ILE A 75 25.42 -2.30 12.63
N ASP A 76 26.65 -1.86 12.93
CA ASP A 76 27.70 -1.66 11.93
C ASP A 76 27.99 -2.95 11.14
N ARG A 77 28.09 -4.09 11.84
CA ARG A 77 28.27 -5.39 11.19
C ARG A 77 27.09 -5.76 10.29
N LEU A 78 25.86 -5.59 10.78
CA LEU A 78 24.65 -5.94 10.00
C LEU A 78 24.48 -5.02 8.79
N GLU A 79 24.87 -3.75 8.89
CA GLU A 79 24.90 -2.83 7.77
C GLU A 79 25.82 -3.37 6.66
N ILE A 80 27.03 -3.81 7.01
CA ILE A 80 27.97 -4.40 6.04
C ILE A 80 27.34 -5.62 5.37
N GLU A 81 26.75 -6.53 6.13
CA GLU A 81 26.09 -7.74 5.59
C GLU A 81 24.99 -7.40 4.58
N VAL A 82 24.09 -6.47 4.93
CA VAL A 82 22.99 -6.04 4.04
C VAL A 82 23.53 -5.32 2.81
N ARG A 83 24.54 -4.44 2.95
CA ARG A 83 25.16 -3.78 1.79
C ARG A 83 25.87 -4.76 0.86
N GLN A 84 26.43 -5.86 1.38
CA GLN A 84 26.98 -6.91 0.51
C GLN A 84 25.88 -7.63 -0.29
N ILE A 85 24.71 -7.85 0.30
CA ILE A 85 23.56 -8.41 -0.44
C ILE A 85 23.16 -7.48 -1.57
N ILE A 86 23.05 -6.17 -1.30
CA ILE A 86 22.71 -5.15 -2.31
C ILE A 86 23.76 -5.09 -3.41
N LEU A 87 25.06 -5.10 -3.05
CA LEU A 87 26.16 -5.10 -4.02
C LEU A 87 26.09 -6.28 -4.98
N GLN A 88 25.67 -7.46 -4.50
CA GLN A 88 25.58 -8.68 -5.30
C GLN A 88 24.31 -8.76 -6.14
N ARG A 89 23.18 -8.20 -5.66
CA ARG A 89 21.86 -8.36 -6.26
C ARG A 89 21.35 -7.12 -7.00
N GLY A 90 22.02 -5.99 -6.84
CA GLY A 90 21.51 -4.67 -7.23
C GLY A 90 20.59 -4.08 -6.16
N GLU A 91 20.10 -2.86 -6.38
CA GLU A 91 19.21 -2.19 -5.44
C GLU A 91 17.87 -2.94 -5.28
N PRO A 92 17.38 -3.12 -4.04
CA PRO A 92 16.03 -3.63 -3.82
C PRO A 92 15.00 -2.59 -4.29
N LEU A 93 13.79 -3.08 -4.55
CA LEU A 93 12.66 -2.22 -4.87
C LEU A 93 12.32 -1.29 -3.69
N CYS A 94 12.21 -1.89 -2.51
CA CYS A 94 12.02 -1.19 -1.25
C CYS A 94 12.36 -2.11 -0.07
N ILE A 95 12.45 -1.52 1.12
CA ILE A 95 12.42 -2.21 2.41
C ILE A 95 11.00 -2.20 2.94
N ILE A 96 10.46 -3.36 3.30
CA ILE A 96 9.18 -3.50 3.99
C ILE A 96 9.48 -3.69 5.48
N GLY A 97 9.02 -2.77 6.32
CA GLY A 97 9.26 -2.81 7.76
C GLY A 97 7.98 -2.66 8.57
N ALA A 98 8.11 -2.70 9.89
CA ALA A 98 6.99 -2.48 10.80
C ALA A 98 7.31 -1.26 11.67
N ASP A 99 6.39 -0.32 11.72
CA ASP A 99 6.56 0.92 12.46
C ASP A 99 6.77 0.73 13.96
N SER A 100 7.31 1.77 14.58
CA SER A 100 7.54 1.92 16.01
C SER A 100 8.64 1.01 16.60
N SER A 101 9.28 0.14 15.81
CA SER A 101 10.46 -0.60 16.29
C SER A 101 11.66 0.36 16.48
N PRO A 102 12.34 0.32 17.65
CA PRO A 102 13.57 1.09 17.90
C PRO A 102 14.65 0.93 16.83
N ALA A 103 14.79 -0.28 16.28
CA ALA A 103 15.77 -0.60 15.26
C ALA A 103 15.21 -0.56 13.83
N CYS A 104 14.05 -1.18 13.60
CA CYS A 104 13.51 -1.43 12.27
C CYS A 104 12.24 -0.63 11.94
N GLY A 105 11.90 0.41 12.72
CA GLY A 105 10.80 1.32 12.42
C GLY A 105 10.99 2.01 11.07
N VAL A 106 9.93 2.15 10.28
CA VAL A 106 9.98 2.71 8.92
C VAL A 106 9.76 4.22 8.92
N ASN A 107 8.59 4.64 9.38
CA ASN A 107 8.20 6.04 9.50
C ASN A 107 8.41 6.53 10.93
N THR A 108 8.21 5.66 11.91
CA THR A 108 8.27 6.02 13.33
C THR A 108 9.06 5.04 14.16
N THR A 109 9.63 5.54 15.27
CA THR A 109 10.42 4.73 16.21
C THR A 109 10.27 5.21 17.66
N TRP A 110 10.33 4.29 18.62
CA TRP A 110 10.36 4.59 20.05
C TRP A 110 11.80 4.83 20.51
N TYR A 111 12.17 6.11 20.64
CA TYR A 111 13.52 6.50 21.06
C TYR A 111 13.67 6.39 22.58
N SER A 112 12.74 6.96 23.33
CA SER A 112 12.67 6.89 24.80
C SER A 112 11.22 6.63 25.26
N PRO A 113 10.95 6.30 26.54
CA PRO A 113 9.60 6.02 27.02
C PRO A 113 8.60 7.16 26.78
N GLU A 114 9.07 8.40 26.82
CA GLU A 114 8.26 9.60 26.61
C GLU A 114 8.30 10.11 25.16
N GLU A 115 9.17 9.57 24.31
CA GLU A 115 9.45 10.10 22.98
C GLU A 115 9.30 9.06 21.87
N LYS A 116 8.26 9.26 21.05
CA LYS A 116 8.11 8.62 19.75
C LYS A 116 8.51 9.62 18.67
N MET A 117 9.45 9.24 17.83
CA MET A 117 9.98 10.11 16.79
C MET A 117 9.50 9.69 15.40
N ASN A 118 9.35 10.65 14.49
CA ASN A 118 9.00 10.45 13.08
C ASN A 118 10.26 10.26 12.23
N HIS A 119 11.01 9.20 12.50
CA HIS A 119 12.15 8.78 11.69
C HIS A 119 12.30 7.25 11.72
N ARG A 120 13.15 6.73 10.84
CA ARG A 120 13.52 5.31 10.80
C ARG A 120 14.23 4.88 12.06
N GLY A 121 13.96 3.66 12.54
CA GLY A 121 14.74 3.06 13.62
C GLY A 121 16.25 3.00 13.29
N VAL A 122 17.09 2.87 14.33
CA VAL A 122 18.55 3.05 14.22
C VAL A 122 19.24 2.11 13.23
N PHE A 123 18.63 0.96 12.91
CA PHE A 123 19.14 0.06 11.87
C PHE A 123 18.69 0.51 10.49
N LEU A 124 17.40 0.79 10.28
CA LEU A 124 16.90 1.21 8.96
C LEU A 124 17.36 2.62 8.56
N SER A 125 17.76 3.46 9.53
CA SER A 125 18.39 4.75 9.25
C SER A 125 19.75 4.63 8.57
N ARG A 126 20.37 3.45 8.57
CA ARG A 126 21.61 3.15 7.83
C ARG A 126 21.40 3.05 6.31
N PHE A 127 20.17 2.91 5.85
CA PHE A 127 19.84 2.76 4.42
C PHE A 127 18.94 3.89 3.91
N PRO A 128 19.30 5.17 4.12
CA PRO A 128 18.42 6.31 3.80
C PRO A 128 18.11 6.43 2.30
N ASP A 129 18.99 5.88 1.48
CA ASP A 129 18.95 5.81 0.03
C ASP A 129 17.93 4.80 -0.52
N ILE A 130 17.50 3.85 0.31
CA ILE A 130 16.54 2.81 -0.09
C ILE A 130 15.14 3.21 0.37
N PRO A 131 14.12 3.24 -0.52
CA PRO A 131 12.74 3.45 -0.12
C PRO A 131 12.31 2.44 0.94
N ALA A 132 11.61 2.89 1.97
CA ALA A 132 11.08 2.01 3.01
C ALA A 132 9.58 2.27 3.17
N ILE A 133 8.80 1.20 3.27
CA ILE A 133 7.34 1.22 3.32
C ILE A 133 6.90 0.40 4.52
N ASP A 134 5.98 0.94 5.31
CA ASP A 134 5.39 0.21 6.43
C ASP A 134 4.53 -0.96 5.92
N ALA A 135 4.51 -2.05 6.66
CA ALA A 135 3.80 -3.27 6.27
C ALA A 135 2.30 -3.05 6.05
N PHE A 136 1.65 -2.14 6.78
CA PHE A 136 0.25 -1.82 6.55
C PHE A 136 0.04 -1.12 5.21
N ASP A 137 0.91 -0.19 4.84
CA ASP A 137 0.83 0.50 3.56
C ASP A 137 1.16 -0.44 2.40
N PHE A 138 2.23 -1.24 2.52
CA PHE A 138 2.61 -2.20 1.49
C PHE A 138 1.54 -3.29 1.30
N ALA A 139 0.81 -3.66 2.36
CA ALA A 139 -0.30 -4.60 2.31
C ALA A 139 -1.52 -4.11 1.52
N ARG A 140 -1.63 -2.80 1.27
CA ARG A 140 -2.75 -2.18 0.55
C ARG A 140 -2.45 -2.06 -0.93
N TYR A 141 -2.82 -3.08 -1.71
CA TYR A 141 -2.48 -3.16 -3.13
C TYR A 141 -3.64 -3.50 -4.06
N ARG A 142 -4.83 -3.76 -3.51
CA ARG A 142 -6.03 -4.08 -4.29
C ARG A 142 -6.80 -2.80 -4.57
N VAL A 143 -6.99 -2.51 -5.85
CA VAL A 143 -7.65 -1.30 -6.35
C VAL A 143 -8.92 -1.70 -7.08
N TYR A 144 -10.03 -1.08 -6.74
CA TYR A 144 -11.23 -1.11 -7.57
C TYR A 144 -11.20 0.09 -8.52
N LEU A 145 -11.27 -0.13 -9.83
CA LEU A 145 -11.35 0.96 -10.81
C LEU A 145 -12.82 1.26 -11.17
N ALA A 146 -13.38 2.27 -10.54
CA ALA A 146 -14.71 2.80 -10.82
C ALA A 146 -14.64 3.77 -12.01
N ALA A 147 -15.30 3.47 -13.12
CA ALA A 147 -15.26 4.30 -14.31
C ALA A 147 -16.45 4.00 -15.24
N PRO A 148 -16.86 4.98 -16.07
CA PRO A 148 -17.68 4.69 -17.25
C PRO A 148 -17.02 3.60 -18.11
N LEU A 149 -17.82 2.72 -18.71
CA LEU A 149 -17.32 1.59 -19.51
C LEU A 149 -18.17 1.30 -20.75
N PHE A 150 -18.89 2.31 -21.25
CA PHE A 150 -19.91 2.11 -22.30
C PHE A 150 -19.38 2.36 -23.71
N SER A 151 -18.41 3.27 -23.86
CA SER A 151 -17.74 3.55 -25.11
C SER A 151 -16.39 2.84 -25.22
N GLU A 152 -15.94 2.62 -26.45
CA GLU A 152 -14.61 2.09 -26.74
C GLU A 152 -13.51 2.96 -26.12
N ALA A 153 -13.64 4.29 -26.23
CA ALA A 153 -12.68 5.23 -25.66
C ALA A 153 -12.55 5.10 -24.14
N GLU A 154 -13.68 4.97 -23.42
CA GLU A 154 -13.71 4.75 -21.97
C GLU A 154 -13.04 3.42 -21.61
N ARG A 155 -13.44 2.32 -22.24
CA ARG A 155 -12.90 0.98 -21.97
C ARG A 155 -11.39 0.90 -22.21
N THR A 156 -10.91 1.48 -23.31
CA THR A 156 -9.48 1.55 -23.61
C THR A 156 -8.72 2.40 -22.60
N TYR A 157 -9.31 3.51 -22.14
CA TYR A 157 -8.68 4.33 -21.11
C TYR A 157 -8.60 3.61 -19.76
N ASN A 158 -9.66 2.88 -19.38
CA ASN A 158 -9.68 2.08 -18.15
C ASN A 158 -8.60 0.99 -18.17
N GLU A 159 -8.45 0.27 -19.30
CA GLU A 159 -7.41 -0.73 -19.50
C GLU A 159 -6.00 -0.13 -19.36
N MET A 160 -5.78 1.06 -19.95
CA MET A 160 -4.51 1.77 -19.82
C MET A 160 -4.20 2.14 -18.36
N ILE A 161 -5.19 2.60 -17.59
CA ILE A 161 -5.00 2.89 -16.15
C ILE A 161 -4.72 1.60 -15.37
N ARG A 162 -5.46 0.52 -15.64
CA ARG A 162 -5.23 -0.80 -15.05
C ARG A 162 -3.81 -1.28 -15.30
N ASP A 163 -3.36 -1.24 -16.55
CA ASP A 163 -2.03 -1.68 -16.94
C ASP A 163 -0.94 -0.84 -16.26
N MET A 164 -1.11 0.48 -16.22
CA MET A 164 -0.19 1.37 -15.53
C MET A 164 -0.09 1.00 -14.04
N LEU A 165 -1.20 0.86 -13.33
CA LEU A 165 -1.19 0.46 -11.91
C LEU A 165 -0.60 -0.93 -11.69
N ALA A 166 -0.82 -1.87 -12.62
CA ALA A 166 -0.23 -3.21 -12.56
C ALA A 166 1.31 -3.16 -12.65
N THR A 167 1.89 -2.26 -13.46
CA THR A 167 3.35 -2.07 -13.49
C THR A 167 3.90 -1.60 -12.15
N HIS A 168 3.08 -0.94 -11.33
CA HIS A 168 3.40 -0.48 -9.98
C HIS A 168 3.03 -1.50 -8.88
N CYS A 169 2.80 -2.77 -9.24
CA CYS A 169 2.43 -3.86 -8.34
C CYS A 169 1.10 -3.63 -7.59
N PHE A 170 0.09 -3.08 -8.27
CA PHE A 170 -1.30 -3.04 -7.78
C PHE A 170 -2.17 -4.05 -8.53
N GLU A 171 -3.02 -4.75 -7.80
CA GLU A 171 -4.03 -5.64 -8.36
C GLU A 171 -5.29 -4.82 -8.60
N VAL A 172 -5.71 -4.71 -9.86
CA VAL A 172 -6.84 -3.86 -10.23
C VAL A 172 -8.02 -4.73 -10.62
N TYR A 173 -9.12 -4.58 -9.88
CA TYR A 173 -10.42 -5.08 -10.29
C TYR A 173 -11.04 -4.10 -11.29
N LEU A 174 -11.31 -4.59 -12.49
CA LEU A 174 -11.86 -3.81 -13.59
C LEU A 174 -13.29 -4.29 -13.92
N PRO A 175 -14.34 -3.52 -13.59
CA PRO A 175 -15.74 -3.97 -13.76
C PRO A 175 -16.09 -4.42 -15.18
N GLN A 176 -15.47 -3.82 -16.20
CA GLN A 176 -15.73 -4.16 -17.60
C GLN A 176 -15.26 -5.58 -18.00
N GLU A 177 -14.46 -6.25 -17.16
CA GLU A 177 -14.03 -7.65 -17.37
C GLU A 177 -15.00 -8.66 -16.74
N ALA A 178 -15.88 -8.20 -15.83
CA ALA A 178 -16.84 -9.04 -15.12
C ALA A 178 -18.22 -9.08 -15.80
N GLY A 179 -18.46 -8.24 -16.80
CA GLY A 179 -19.75 -8.11 -17.48
C GLY A 179 -19.85 -8.89 -18.79
N ASP A 180 -21.03 -9.44 -19.07
CA ASP A 180 -21.44 -9.86 -20.41
C ASP A 180 -21.96 -8.63 -21.18
N ASP A 181 -21.36 -8.33 -22.33
CA ASP A 181 -21.64 -7.15 -23.18
C ASP A 181 -23.01 -7.26 -23.92
N SER A 182 -23.85 -8.24 -23.56
CA SER A 182 -25.13 -8.50 -24.22
C SER A 182 -26.25 -7.57 -23.71
N ALA A 183 -26.95 -6.92 -24.63
CA ALA A 183 -28.09 -6.03 -24.35
C ALA A 183 -29.35 -6.77 -23.82
N SER A 184 -29.24 -8.08 -23.56
CA SER A 184 -30.32 -8.99 -23.16
C SER A 184 -29.97 -9.71 -21.86
N ARG A 185 -29.69 -8.95 -20.79
CA ARG A 185 -29.39 -9.54 -19.48
C ARG A 185 -30.70 -10.06 -18.83
N HIS A 186 -30.70 -11.32 -18.42
CA HIS A 186 -31.73 -11.86 -17.52
C HIS A 186 -31.56 -11.24 -16.11
N HIS A 187 -32.65 -11.07 -15.37
CA HIS A 187 -32.65 -10.40 -14.06
C HIS A 187 -31.64 -11.01 -13.06
N ASP A 188 -31.54 -12.33 -13.02
CA ASP A 188 -30.62 -13.06 -12.15
C ASP A 188 -29.14 -12.69 -12.41
N ALA A 189 -28.77 -12.51 -13.68
CA ALA A 189 -27.40 -12.08 -14.05
C ALA A 189 -27.08 -10.66 -13.58
N MET A 190 -28.09 -9.78 -13.46
CA MET A 190 -27.89 -8.41 -12.96
C MET A 190 -27.63 -8.39 -11.45
N GLU A 191 -28.34 -9.24 -10.70
CA GLU A 191 -28.14 -9.36 -9.25
C GLU A 191 -26.75 -9.94 -8.94
N GLU A 192 -26.32 -10.96 -9.67
CA GLU A 192 -24.99 -11.56 -9.50
C GLU A 192 -23.87 -10.55 -9.76
N ILE A 193 -23.95 -9.77 -10.84
CA ILE A 193 -22.97 -8.70 -11.16
C ILE A 193 -22.94 -7.67 -10.03
N PHE A 194 -24.10 -7.20 -9.58
CA PHE A 194 -24.20 -6.23 -8.50
C PHE A 194 -23.56 -6.73 -7.20
N ILE A 195 -23.86 -7.98 -6.79
CA ILE A 195 -23.28 -8.60 -5.60
C ILE A 195 -21.75 -8.73 -5.75
N SER A 196 -21.27 -9.12 -6.92
CA SER A 196 -19.85 -9.24 -7.22
C SER A 196 -19.11 -7.90 -7.10
N HIS A 197 -19.67 -6.83 -7.67
CA HIS A 197 -19.10 -5.48 -7.55
C HIS A 197 -19.12 -4.95 -6.10
N CYS A 198 -20.23 -5.13 -5.37
CA CYS A 198 -20.29 -4.76 -3.95
C CYS A 198 -19.21 -5.47 -3.12
N LYS A 199 -18.99 -6.75 -3.39
CA LYS A 199 -17.95 -7.54 -2.72
C LYS A 199 -16.56 -7.02 -3.09
N ALA A 200 -16.30 -6.79 -4.37
CA ALA A 200 -15.02 -6.26 -4.83
C ALA A 200 -14.70 -4.88 -4.23
N LEU A 201 -15.68 -3.98 -4.16
CA LEU A 201 -15.54 -2.67 -3.50
C LEU A 201 -15.21 -2.81 -2.02
N LYS A 202 -15.90 -3.70 -1.30
CA LYS A 202 -15.68 -3.92 0.14
C LYS A 202 -14.31 -4.56 0.41
N ASP A 203 -13.88 -5.45 -0.47
CA ASP A 203 -12.61 -6.14 -0.35
C ASP A 203 -11.43 -5.27 -0.82
N ALA A 204 -11.67 -4.19 -1.57
CA ALA A 204 -10.61 -3.31 -2.08
C ALA A 204 -9.89 -2.53 -0.96
N ASP A 205 -8.60 -2.26 -1.18
CA ASP A 205 -7.81 -1.40 -0.29
C ASP A 205 -7.92 0.08 -0.68
N TRP A 206 -8.27 0.32 -1.95
CA TRP A 206 -8.44 1.64 -2.57
C TRP A 206 -9.52 1.58 -3.66
N VAL A 207 -10.24 2.69 -3.85
CA VAL A 207 -11.02 2.93 -5.06
C VAL A 207 -10.34 4.03 -5.86
N VAL A 208 -10.07 3.78 -7.13
CA VAL A 208 -9.72 4.82 -8.10
C VAL A 208 -10.95 5.07 -8.95
N ALA A 209 -11.42 6.31 -9.00
CA ALA A 209 -12.63 6.70 -9.72
C ALA A 209 -12.31 7.65 -10.87
N ILE A 210 -12.67 7.32 -12.11
CA ILE A 210 -12.51 8.22 -13.26
C ILE A 210 -13.78 9.09 -13.34
N VAL A 211 -13.62 10.38 -13.05
CA VAL A 211 -14.74 11.33 -12.92
C VAL A 211 -14.71 12.42 -14.00
N ASP A 212 -14.18 12.06 -15.18
CA ASP A 212 -14.14 12.92 -16.35
C ASP A 212 -15.54 13.16 -16.94
N GLY A 213 -15.74 14.36 -17.50
CA GLY A 213 -16.99 14.78 -18.10
C GLY A 213 -17.64 15.97 -17.39
N ALA A 214 -18.82 16.35 -17.89
CA ALA A 214 -19.61 17.44 -17.32
C ALA A 214 -20.18 17.07 -15.94
N ASP A 215 -20.52 15.81 -15.76
CA ASP A 215 -20.88 15.18 -14.48
C ASP A 215 -20.27 13.78 -14.45
N ALA A 216 -20.07 13.22 -13.25
CA ALA A 216 -19.59 11.85 -13.12
C ALA A 216 -20.68 10.86 -13.53
N ASP A 217 -20.28 9.70 -14.06
CA ASP A 217 -21.22 8.61 -14.31
C ASP A 217 -21.94 8.22 -13.00
N SER A 218 -23.25 7.96 -13.12
CA SER A 218 -24.10 7.63 -11.97
C SER A 218 -23.68 6.32 -11.27
N GLY A 219 -23.17 5.34 -12.03
CA GLY A 219 -22.61 4.10 -11.46
C GLY A 219 -21.35 4.41 -10.67
N THR A 220 -20.40 5.10 -11.28
CA THR A 220 -19.14 5.54 -10.64
C THR A 220 -19.43 6.35 -9.36
N ALA A 221 -20.37 7.30 -9.40
CA ALA A 221 -20.76 8.10 -8.25
C ALA A 221 -21.36 7.25 -7.11
N TRP A 222 -22.16 6.23 -7.45
CA TRP A 222 -22.71 5.28 -6.47
C TRP A 222 -21.60 4.44 -5.82
N GLU A 223 -20.66 3.95 -6.60
CA GLU A 223 -19.51 3.16 -6.13
C GLU A 223 -18.62 3.98 -5.19
N MET A 224 -18.35 5.25 -5.53
CA MET A 224 -17.62 6.19 -4.66
C MET A 224 -18.34 6.41 -3.32
N GLY A 225 -19.66 6.64 -3.36
CA GLY A 225 -20.47 6.79 -2.16
C GLY A 225 -20.47 5.54 -1.29
N TYR A 226 -20.55 4.36 -1.91
CA TYR A 226 -20.48 3.07 -1.23
C TYR A 226 -19.11 2.86 -0.55
N ALA A 227 -18.02 3.14 -1.26
CA ALA A 227 -16.66 3.04 -0.75
C ALA A 227 -16.44 3.97 0.45
N TYR A 228 -16.84 5.25 0.32
CA TYR A 228 -16.75 6.24 1.39
C TYR A 228 -17.51 5.79 2.64
N ALA A 229 -18.74 5.29 2.48
CA ALA A 229 -19.55 4.79 3.59
C ALA A 229 -18.94 3.57 4.30
N ASN A 230 -18.15 2.76 3.59
CA ASN A 230 -17.45 1.59 4.16
C ASN A 230 -16.02 1.90 4.63
N GLY A 231 -15.57 3.16 4.53
CA GLY A 231 -14.22 3.57 4.94
C GLY A 231 -13.11 3.13 3.97
N VAL A 232 -13.45 2.77 2.73
CA VAL A 232 -12.46 2.50 1.68
C VAL A 232 -12.05 3.85 1.05
N PRO A 233 -10.77 4.23 1.10
CA PRO A 233 -10.33 5.52 0.56
C PRO A 233 -10.52 5.60 -0.95
N VAL A 234 -10.99 6.76 -1.42
CA VAL A 234 -11.30 7.03 -2.82
C VAL A 234 -10.32 8.06 -3.39
N ILE A 235 -9.75 7.77 -4.54
CA ILE A 235 -8.92 8.67 -5.33
C ILE A 235 -9.64 8.97 -6.64
N SER A 236 -10.05 10.21 -6.84
CA SER A 236 -10.73 10.62 -8.08
C SER A 236 -9.70 11.10 -9.10
N LEU A 237 -9.71 10.53 -10.30
CA LEU A 237 -8.94 11.00 -11.44
C LEU A 237 -9.85 11.86 -12.33
N ARG A 238 -9.50 13.14 -12.47
CA ARG A 238 -10.17 14.10 -13.37
C ARG A 238 -9.14 14.74 -14.29
N THR A 239 -9.07 14.30 -15.53
CA THR A 239 -8.19 14.89 -16.55
C THR A 239 -8.84 16.08 -17.28
N ASP A 240 -10.16 16.24 -17.17
CA ASP A 240 -10.87 17.41 -17.67
C ASP A 240 -10.45 18.68 -16.92
N PHE A 241 -9.72 19.56 -17.61
CA PHE A 241 -9.24 20.83 -17.06
C PHE A 241 -10.36 21.85 -16.79
N ARG A 242 -11.58 21.58 -17.26
CA ARG A 242 -12.74 22.45 -17.02
C ARG A 242 -13.30 22.18 -15.63
N LYS A 243 -13.61 23.25 -14.92
CA LYS A 243 -14.31 23.17 -13.63
C LYS A 243 -15.78 22.81 -13.80
N ALA A 244 -16.31 21.98 -12.90
CA ALA A 244 -17.73 21.70 -12.81
C ALA A 244 -18.54 22.91 -12.28
N GLY A 245 -17.91 23.74 -11.43
CA GLY A 245 -18.49 24.98 -10.89
C GLY A 245 -17.52 26.17 -10.91
N GLN A 246 -17.83 27.26 -10.20
CA GLN A 246 -16.90 28.40 -10.10
C GLN A 246 -15.64 28.06 -9.29
N SER A 247 -15.79 27.18 -8.30
CA SER A 247 -14.72 26.73 -7.41
C SER A 247 -14.53 25.22 -7.36
N GLU A 248 -15.50 24.46 -7.87
CA GLU A 248 -15.56 23.00 -7.76
C GLU A 248 -14.93 22.36 -9.00
N ASP A 249 -14.00 21.42 -8.77
CA ASP A 249 -13.41 20.67 -9.87
C ASP A 249 -14.41 19.61 -10.34
N VAL A 250 -15.07 18.91 -9.40
CA VAL A 250 -16.16 17.96 -9.65
C VAL A 250 -17.30 18.23 -8.66
N ASN A 251 -18.45 17.57 -8.79
CA ASN A 251 -19.54 17.64 -7.80
C ASN A 251 -19.01 17.58 -6.36
N LEU A 252 -19.46 18.50 -5.50
CA LEU A 252 -19.01 18.65 -4.11
C LEU A 252 -18.96 17.33 -3.33
N MET A 253 -19.96 16.45 -3.51
CA MET A 253 -20.03 15.20 -2.76
C MET A 253 -18.88 14.26 -3.14
N LEU A 254 -18.44 14.29 -4.39
CA LEU A 254 -17.33 13.49 -4.91
C LEU A 254 -15.99 14.10 -4.52
N GLU A 255 -15.85 15.43 -4.59
CA GLU A 255 -14.63 16.14 -4.20
C GLU A 255 -14.36 15.99 -2.69
N ARG A 256 -15.39 16.05 -1.84
CA ARG A 256 -15.24 15.93 -0.39
C ARG A 256 -15.06 14.50 0.11
N SER A 257 -15.40 13.50 -0.70
CA SER A 257 -15.27 12.08 -0.36
C SER A 257 -14.00 11.43 -0.94
N SER A 258 -13.17 12.18 -1.67
CA SER A 258 -11.99 11.65 -2.35
C SER A 258 -10.81 12.60 -2.35
N VAL A 259 -9.63 12.09 -2.67
CA VAL A 259 -8.49 12.92 -3.10
C VAL A 259 -8.58 13.07 -4.62
N VAL A 260 -8.68 14.30 -5.12
CA VAL A 260 -8.80 14.56 -6.57
C VAL A 260 -7.42 14.78 -7.18
N LEU A 261 -7.11 14.00 -8.22
CA LEU A 261 -5.89 14.09 -9.01
C LEU A 261 -6.22 14.55 -10.42
N ALA A 262 -5.45 15.53 -10.91
CA ALA A 262 -5.59 16.04 -12.27
C ALA A 262 -4.87 15.17 -13.33
N ARG A 263 -3.95 14.31 -12.87
CA ARG A 263 -3.06 13.54 -13.74
C ARG A 263 -2.97 12.10 -13.26
N LYS A 264 -3.02 11.17 -14.21
CA LYS A 264 -2.87 9.73 -13.93
C LYS A 264 -1.48 9.38 -13.40
N GLU A 265 -0.45 10.15 -13.75
CA GLU A 265 0.92 9.93 -13.27
C GLU A 265 1.06 10.15 -11.75
N ASP A 266 0.10 10.82 -11.11
CA ASP A 266 0.10 11.05 -9.66
C ASP A 266 -0.55 9.88 -8.88
N LEU A 267 -1.20 8.94 -9.57
CA LEU A 267 -1.85 7.78 -8.94
C LEU A 267 -0.85 6.89 -8.19
N PRO A 268 0.28 6.45 -8.77
CA PRO A 268 1.20 5.55 -8.07
C PRO A 268 1.74 6.15 -6.78
N HIS A 269 2.06 7.45 -6.76
CA HIS A 269 2.52 8.12 -5.54
C HIS A 269 1.42 8.15 -4.47
N THR A 270 0.22 8.58 -4.84
CA THR A 270 -0.92 8.69 -3.91
C THR A 270 -1.35 7.33 -3.34
N LEU A 271 -1.19 6.26 -4.11
CA LEU A 271 -1.48 4.88 -3.71
C LEU A 271 -0.32 4.19 -2.98
N ILE A 272 0.79 4.90 -2.73
CA ILE A 272 1.98 4.37 -2.04
C ILE A 272 2.63 3.22 -2.82
N SER A 273 2.99 3.48 -4.08
CA SER A 273 3.66 2.51 -4.93
C SER A 273 5.05 2.13 -4.40
N PRO A 274 5.40 0.83 -4.43
CA PRO A 274 6.76 0.39 -4.11
C PRO A 274 7.80 0.72 -5.18
N LEU A 275 7.38 1.17 -6.37
CA LEU A 275 8.27 1.51 -7.50
C LEU A 275 8.62 3.00 -7.58
N HIS A 276 8.24 3.79 -6.59
CA HIS A 276 8.52 5.22 -6.65
C HIS A 276 10.00 5.52 -6.40
N HIS A 277 10.63 6.20 -7.37
CA HIS A 277 11.95 6.81 -7.28
C HIS A 277 11.84 8.33 -7.13
#